data_AF-A0A2H5PFU7-F1
#
_entry.id   AF-A0A2H5PFU7-F1
#
_cell.length_a   1.000
_cell.length_b   1.000
_cell.length_c   1.000
_cell.angle_alpha   90.00
_cell.angle_beta   90.00
_cell.angle_gamma   90.00
#
_symmetry.space_group_name_H-M   'P 1'
#
loop_
_entity.id
_entity.type
_entity.pdbx_description
1 polymer ?
#
loop_
_entity_poly.entity_id
_entity_poly.type
_entity_poly.pdbx_seq_one_letter_code
_entity_poly.pdbx_strand_id
1 'polypeptide(L)'
;MGTGLFKKLSKSWTKMEKGLNEAVSKSFIGKHFKLEARKSCFTKELRAGTATFLTMAYIITVNATIIADSGGTCSVADCSVPMNQTASPDCTLKPNVGYENCLAKTRSDLIVATVLSAMIGSFAMGILANLPLGLAPGMGANAYLAYNLVGFHGSGSISYQTAMAVVLVEGCAFLAISAFGLRAQLARLIPQPVRLACAAGIGLFIAFVGLQLHQGVGLVGPDPSTLLTITACADNDPITGACIGGKMRSPTFWLGLAGFLITCYGLMKEIKGSMIYGILFVTLISWIRGTAVTYFPPSPQGDAKYNYFQKIVDFHKIQSTAGVISFTNFNHSEVWVALATLLYVDVLATTGTLYTMAEIGGFVNEQGKFEGEYIAYMVDASSTIVGSALGVSPIATYVESSAGIREGGRTGLTAVIVGLYFFISLFFTPLLTSVPPWAVGPSLVMVGVMMMKVVKDIDWGSIKHAVPAFVTILLMPLTYSIAYGIIGGIGLYIALSLYDCVVGLVRCFLKLRRMVAKEQNQVSAAAGVDPSIELI
;
A
#
# COMPACT_ATOMS: atom_id res chain seq x y z
N MET A 1 -46.06 -15.99 18.10
CA MET A 1 -45.36 -17.30 18.00
C MET A 1 -43.93 -17.24 17.44
N GLY A 2 -43.42 -16.13 16.86
CA GLY A 2 -42.09 -16.09 16.23
C GLY A 2 -40.85 -15.95 17.13
N THR A 3 -40.98 -15.45 18.37
CA THR A 3 -39.83 -15.15 19.24
C THR A 3 -39.17 -16.37 19.91
N GLY A 4 -39.90 -17.48 20.06
CA GLY A 4 -39.38 -18.72 20.67
C GLY A 4 -38.48 -19.53 19.72
N LEU A 5 -38.79 -19.52 18.42
CA LEU A 5 -38.03 -20.23 17.39
C LEU A 5 -36.66 -19.58 17.16
N PHE A 6 -36.62 -18.24 17.05
CA PHE A 6 -35.38 -17.48 16.94
C PHE A 6 -34.49 -17.63 18.18
N LYS A 7 -35.06 -17.66 19.40
CA LYS A 7 -34.30 -17.94 20.63
C LYS A 7 -33.76 -19.37 20.68
N LYS A 8 -34.52 -20.37 20.23
CA LYS A 8 -34.04 -21.77 20.14
C LYS A 8 -32.94 -21.92 19.09
N LEU A 9 -33.10 -21.32 17.91
CA LEU A 9 -32.11 -21.30 16.85
C LEU A 9 -30.83 -20.60 17.30
N SER A 10 -30.93 -19.43 17.93
CA SER A 10 -29.79 -18.69 18.49
C SER A 10 -29.04 -19.48 19.57
N LYS A 11 -29.75 -20.15 20.48
CA LYS A 11 -29.15 -21.03 21.50
C LYS A 11 -28.49 -22.28 20.88
N SER A 12 -29.10 -22.85 19.84
CA SER A 12 -28.55 -23.99 19.12
C SER A 12 -27.26 -23.59 18.36
N TRP A 13 -27.28 -22.43 17.70
CA TRP A 13 -26.12 -21.85 17.02
C TRP A 13 -24.96 -21.56 17.97
N THR A 14 -25.22 -20.90 19.11
CA THR A 14 -24.17 -20.62 20.10
C THR A 14 -23.60 -21.89 20.74
N LYS A 15 -24.40 -22.95 20.90
CA LYS A 15 -23.90 -24.25 21.36
C LYS A 15 -23.03 -24.94 20.31
N MET A 16 -23.43 -24.89 19.04
CA MET A 16 -22.65 -25.40 17.91
C MET A 16 -21.33 -24.64 17.74
N GLU A 17 -21.37 -23.31 17.87
CA GLU A 17 -20.20 -22.43 17.82
C GLU A 17 -19.19 -22.77 18.91
N LYS A 18 -19.65 -22.97 20.15
CA LYS A 18 -18.80 -23.40 21.27
C LYS A 18 -18.19 -24.77 21.04
N GLY A 19 -18.98 -25.74 20.58
CA GLY A 19 -18.48 -27.09 20.27
C GLY A 19 -17.41 -27.08 19.17
N LEU A 20 -17.61 -26.29 18.12
CA LEU A 20 -16.64 -26.15 17.04
C LEU A 20 -15.36 -25.44 17.49
N ASN A 21 -15.49 -24.39 18.32
CA ASN A 21 -14.35 -23.69 18.89
C ASN A 21 -13.51 -24.59 19.82
N GLU A 22 -14.15 -25.38 20.69
CA GLU A 22 -13.43 -26.32 21.57
C GLU A 22 -12.76 -27.46 20.79
N ALA A 23 -13.43 -27.99 19.77
CA ALA A 23 -12.87 -29.03 18.91
C ALA A 23 -11.63 -28.54 18.15
N VAL A 24 -11.70 -27.33 17.57
CA VAL A 24 -10.56 -26.74 16.85
C VAL A 24 -9.44 -26.35 17.82
N SER A 25 -9.75 -25.81 19.00
CA SER A 25 -8.75 -25.46 20.02
C SER A 25 -7.90 -26.66 20.44
N LYS A 26 -8.54 -27.82 20.67
CA LYS A 26 -7.86 -29.06 21.07
C LYS A 26 -7.15 -29.77 19.93
N SER A 27 -7.47 -29.42 18.68
CA SER A 27 -6.87 -30.03 17.49
C SER A 27 -5.41 -29.61 17.28
N PHE A 28 -4.73 -30.27 16.34
CA PHE A 28 -3.39 -29.88 15.90
C PHE A 28 -3.32 -28.42 15.42
N ILE A 29 -4.37 -27.95 14.73
CA ILE A 29 -4.48 -26.58 14.23
C ILE A 29 -4.49 -25.59 15.41
N GLY A 30 -5.31 -25.84 16.43
CA GLY A 30 -5.38 -24.96 17.60
C GLY A 30 -4.08 -24.87 18.39
N LYS A 31 -3.33 -25.99 18.46
CA LYS A 31 -2.00 -26.04 19.08
C LYS A 31 -0.94 -25.30 18.25
N HIS A 32 -0.92 -25.48 16.92
CA HIS A 32 0.04 -24.79 16.02
C HIS A 32 -0.12 -23.27 16.09
N PHE A 33 -1.36 -22.77 15.98
CA PHE A 33 -1.64 -21.33 16.01
C PHE A 33 -1.66 -20.73 17.42
N LYS A 34 -1.47 -21.55 18.47
CA LYS A 34 -1.50 -21.14 19.88
C LYS A 34 -2.79 -20.38 20.27
N LEU A 35 -3.96 -20.87 19.82
CA LEU A 35 -5.26 -20.20 20.00
C LEU A 35 -5.57 -19.87 21.47
N GLU A 36 -5.37 -20.84 22.38
CA GLU A 36 -5.60 -20.66 23.83
C GLU A 36 -4.64 -19.63 24.44
N ALA A 37 -3.35 -19.71 24.10
CA ALA A 37 -2.34 -18.78 24.61
C ALA A 37 -2.59 -17.33 24.17
N ARG A 38 -3.10 -17.14 22.94
CA ARG A 38 -3.45 -15.82 22.39
C ARG A 38 -4.87 -15.36 22.72
N LYS A 39 -5.60 -16.11 23.54
CA LYS A 39 -6.98 -15.84 23.98
C LYS A 39 -7.95 -15.64 22.81
N SER A 40 -7.78 -16.42 21.73
CA SER A 40 -8.61 -16.38 20.52
C SER A 40 -9.35 -17.69 20.27
N CYS A 41 -10.36 -17.65 19.39
CA CYS A 41 -11.21 -18.79 19.02
C CYS A 41 -11.35 -18.86 17.49
N PHE A 42 -11.62 -20.06 16.94
CA PHE A 42 -11.79 -20.26 15.50
C PHE A 42 -12.82 -19.30 14.88
N THR A 43 -13.99 -19.12 15.50
CA THR A 43 -15.03 -18.22 14.95
C THR A 43 -14.65 -16.74 15.00
N LYS A 44 -13.81 -16.34 15.96
CA LYS A 44 -13.25 -14.98 16.01
C LYS A 44 -12.23 -14.78 14.90
N GLU A 45 -11.33 -15.73 14.70
CA GLU A 45 -10.34 -15.69 13.62
C GLU A 45 -11.03 -15.73 12.24
N LEU A 46 -12.09 -16.53 12.07
CA LEU A 46 -12.90 -16.54 10.84
C LEU A 46 -13.50 -15.17 10.56
N ARG A 47 -14.11 -14.55 11.57
CA ARG A 47 -14.68 -13.20 11.45
C ARG A 47 -13.61 -12.15 11.18
N ALA A 48 -12.48 -12.22 11.86
CA ALA A 48 -11.34 -11.34 11.63
C ALA A 48 -10.81 -11.48 10.20
N GLY A 49 -10.63 -12.71 9.71
CA GLY A 49 -10.18 -13.00 8.35
C GLY A 49 -11.17 -12.50 7.31
N THR A 50 -12.48 -12.69 7.54
CA THR A 50 -13.51 -12.08 6.66
C THR A 50 -13.42 -10.57 6.66
N ALA A 51 -13.29 -9.91 7.82
CA ALA A 51 -13.20 -8.46 7.89
C ALA A 51 -11.97 -7.93 7.13
N THR A 52 -10.79 -8.52 7.37
CA THR A 52 -9.55 -8.18 6.68
C THR A 52 -9.68 -8.37 5.17
N PHE A 53 -10.16 -9.52 4.71
CA PHE A 53 -10.34 -9.77 3.27
C PHE A 53 -11.32 -8.78 2.65
N LEU A 54 -12.46 -8.52 3.29
CA LEU A 54 -13.45 -7.59 2.76
C LEU A 54 -12.89 -6.16 2.65
N THR A 55 -12.00 -5.76 3.54
CA THR A 55 -11.30 -4.47 3.42
C THR A 55 -10.15 -4.48 2.41
N MET A 56 -9.60 -5.65 2.06
CA MET A 56 -8.47 -5.80 1.12
C MET A 56 -8.93 -6.17 -0.30
N ALA A 57 -10.17 -6.60 -0.50
CA ALA A 57 -10.64 -7.15 -1.78
C ALA A 57 -10.47 -6.20 -2.98
N TYR A 58 -10.50 -4.88 -2.73
CA TYR A 58 -10.28 -3.87 -3.75
C TYR A 58 -8.90 -3.97 -4.42
N ILE A 59 -7.88 -4.47 -3.72
CA ILE A 59 -6.49 -4.55 -4.21
C ILE A 59 -6.39 -5.39 -5.47
N ILE A 60 -7.24 -6.42 -5.59
CA ILE A 60 -7.27 -7.33 -6.73
C ILE A 60 -7.41 -6.53 -8.03
N THR A 61 -8.30 -5.54 -8.03
CA THR A 61 -8.59 -4.73 -9.21
C THR A 61 -7.63 -3.56 -9.33
N VAL A 62 -7.33 -2.86 -8.23
CA VAL A 62 -6.48 -1.65 -8.30
C VAL A 62 -5.04 -1.96 -8.66
N ASN A 63 -4.46 -3.05 -8.17
CA ASN A 63 -3.11 -3.41 -8.55
C ASN A 63 -3.00 -3.61 -10.07
N ALA A 64 -3.96 -4.35 -10.64
CA ALA A 64 -4.00 -4.60 -12.07
C ALA A 64 -4.26 -3.33 -12.89
N THR A 65 -5.10 -2.40 -12.42
CA THR A 65 -5.33 -1.13 -13.13
C THR A 65 -4.10 -0.23 -13.10
N ILE A 66 -3.41 -0.11 -11.97
CA ILE A 66 -2.20 0.72 -11.87
C ILE A 66 -1.06 0.13 -12.69
N ILE A 67 -0.79 -1.17 -12.56
CA ILE A 67 0.32 -1.79 -13.29
C ILE A 67 0.04 -1.81 -14.79
N ALA A 68 -1.21 -2.00 -15.23
CA ALA A 68 -1.54 -1.96 -16.65
C ALA A 68 -1.32 -0.58 -17.29
N ASP A 69 -1.42 0.52 -16.54
CA ASP A 69 -1.12 1.86 -17.04
C ASP A 69 0.36 2.05 -17.37
N SER A 70 1.25 1.17 -16.90
CA SER A 70 2.64 1.12 -17.36
C SER A 70 2.80 0.61 -18.80
N GLY A 71 1.73 0.07 -19.41
CA GLY A 71 1.79 -0.68 -20.66
C GLY A 71 2.03 -2.19 -20.45
N GLY A 72 2.53 -2.60 -19.28
CA GLY A 72 2.81 -4.00 -18.97
C GLY A 72 3.72 -4.63 -20.01
N THR A 73 3.32 -5.76 -20.59
CA THR A 73 4.07 -6.42 -21.67
C THR A 73 3.64 -5.99 -23.06
N CYS A 74 2.66 -5.10 -23.17
CA CYS A 74 2.20 -4.58 -24.45
C CYS A 74 3.20 -3.60 -25.02
N SER A 75 3.38 -3.66 -26.34
CA SER A 75 4.34 -2.84 -27.06
C SER A 75 3.71 -2.22 -28.30
N VAL A 76 4.48 -1.39 -29.00
CA VAL A 76 4.09 -0.78 -30.28
C VAL A 76 3.77 -1.86 -31.34
N ALA A 77 4.23 -3.11 -31.17
CA ALA A 77 3.93 -4.22 -32.06
C ALA A 77 2.49 -4.75 -31.94
N ASP A 78 1.82 -4.52 -30.81
CA ASP A 78 0.45 -4.98 -30.56
C ASP A 78 -0.61 -4.00 -31.10
N CYS A 79 -0.16 -2.87 -31.65
CA CYS A 79 -0.99 -1.89 -32.30
C CYS A 79 -1.62 -2.42 -33.58
N SER A 80 -2.94 -2.28 -33.70
CA SER A 80 -3.62 -2.52 -34.98
C SER A 80 -3.32 -1.35 -35.92
N VAL A 81 -2.53 -1.59 -36.97
CA VAL A 81 -2.21 -0.62 -38.02
C VAL A 81 -2.84 -1.07 -39.34
N PRO A 82 -3.43 -0.18 -40.16
CA PRO A 82 -3.80 -0.54 -41.53
C PRO A 82 -2.57 -1.05 -42.30
N MET A 83 -2.78 -2.02 -43.20
CA MET A 83 -1.78 -2.89 -43.86
C MET A 83 -0.54 -2.21 -44.52
N ASN A 84 -0.46 -0.87 -44.56
CA ASN A 84 0.57 -0.10 -45.26
C ASN A 84 1.32 0.94 -44.39
N GLN A 85 1.23 0.88 -43.05
CA GLN A 85 1.98 1.80 -42.18
C GLN A 85 2.69 1.06 -41.05
N THR A 86 3.91 1.48 -40.71
CA THR A 86 4.60 1.07 -39.49
C THR A 86 3.95 1.74 -38.28
N ALA A 87 3.73 0.99 -37.20
CA ALA A 87 3.18 1.53 -35.97
C ALA A 87 4.08 2.65 -35.42
N SER A 88 3.53 3.86 -35.31
CA SER A 88 4.20 5.00 -34.65
C SER A 88 4.11 4.84 -33.12
N PRO A 89 5.12 5.27 -32.34
CA PRO A 89 5.05 5.25 -30.86
C PRO A 89 3.83 5.99 -30.30
N ASP A 90 3.25 6.93 -31.05
CA ASP A 90 1.97 7.59 -30.74
C ASP A 90 0.78 6.63 -30.53
N CYS A 91 0.87 5.40 -31.04
CA CYS A 91 -0.20 4.41 -30.94
C CYS A 91 -0.43 3.92 -29.49
N THR A 92 0.59 3.97 -28.62
CA THR A 92 0.42 3.57 -27.22
C THR A 92 -0.31 4.65 -26.42
N LEU A 93 -0.24 5.91 -26.84
CA LEU A 93 -0.86 7.06 -26.18
C LEU A 93 -2.23 7.43 -26.77
N LYS A 94 -2.52 7.01 -28.00
CA LYS A 94 -3.82 7.25 -28.67
C LYS A 94 -4.71 6.02 -28.56
N PRO A 95 -6.05 6.18 -28.58
CA PRO A 95 -6.97 5.05 -28.56
C PRO A 95 -6.74 4.13 -29.77
N ASN A 96 -6.26 2.90 -29.53
CA ASN A 96 -6.01 1.90 -30.56
C ASN A 96 -6.57 0.54 -30.13
N VAL A 97 -7.38 -0.07 -31.00
CA VAL A 97 -8.12 -1.29 -30.68
C VAL A 97 -7.18 -2.47 -30.38
N GLY A 98 -6.08 -2.62 -31.13
CA GLY A 98 -5.10 -3.70 -30.90
C GLY A 98 -4.40 -3.57 -29.55
N TYR A 99 -3.88 -2.38 -29.26
CA TYR A 99 -3.17 -2.10 -28.02
C TYR A 99 -4.09 -2.16 -26.79
N GLU A 100 -5.33 -1.65 -26.88
CA GLU A 100 -6.31 -1.74 -25.79
C GLU A 100 -6.75 -3.19 -25.50
N ASN A 101 -6.80 -4.06 -26.52
CA ASN A 101 -7.04 -5.48 -26.33
C ASN A 101 -5.88 -6.17 -25.59
N CYS A 102 -4.63 -5.81 -25.93
CA CYS A 102 -3.46 -6.30 -25.20
C CYS A 102 -3.49 -5.82 -23.74
N LEU A 103 -3.81 -4.55 -23.49
CA LEU A 103 -3.94 -4.01 -22.14
C LEU A 103 -5.06 -4.71 -21.35
N ALA A 104 -6.19 -4.98 -21.97
CA ALA A 104 -7.29 -5.71 -21.34
C ALA A 104 -6.87 -7.12 -20.93
N LYS A 105 -6.13 -7.83 -21.81
CA LYS A 105 -5.56 -9.15 -21.49
C LYS A 105 -4.56 -9.06 -20.34
N THR A 106 -3.65 -8.10 -20.39
CA THR A 106 -2.65 -7.87 -19.34
C THR A 106 -3.30 -7.53 -18.00
N ARG A 107 -4.38 -6.74 -17.98
CA ARG A 107 -5.17 -6.48 -16.76
C ARG A 107 -5.73 -7.77 -16.16
N SER A 108 -6.31 -8.65 -16.97
CA SER A 108 -6.81 -9.94 -16.49
C SER A 108 -5.69 -10.84 -15.96
N ASP A 109 -4.55 -10.89 -16.64
CA ASP A 109 -3.36 -11.61 -16.19
C ASP A 109 -2.85 -11.08 -14.83
N LEU A 110 -2.78 -9.76 -14.67
CA LEU A 110 -2.38 -9.09 -13.42
C LEU A 110 -3.36 -9.33 -12.27
N ILE A 111 -4.66 -9.45 -12.55
CA ILE A 111 -5.65 -9.81 -11.51
C ILE A 111 -5.36 -11.19 -10.96
N VAL A 112 -5.13 -12.18 -11.83
CA VAL A 112 -4.79 -13.55 -11.41
C VAL A 112 -3.44 -13.57 -10.69
N ALA A 113 -2.44 -12.85 -11.20
CA ALA A 113 -1.13 -12.73 -10.56
C ALA A 113 -1.23 -12.13 -9.15
N THR A 114 -2.04 -11.08 -8.98
CA THR A 114 -2.30 -10.43 -7.68
C THR A 114 -2.95 -11.39 -6.69
N VAL A 115 -3.95 -12.15 -7.15
CA VAL A 115 -4.67 -13.11 -6.31
C VAL A 115 -3.75 -14.25 -5.87
N LEU A 116 -2.97 -14.81 -6.79
CA LEU A 116 -2.04 -15.90 -6.49
C LEU A 116 -0.92 -15.45 -5.55
N SER A 117 -0.36 -14.27 -5.79
CA SER A 117 0.73 -13.74 -4.99
C SER A 117 0.26 -13.38 -3.56
N ALA A 118 -0.91 -12.74 -3.43
CA ALA A 118 -1.53 -12.43 -2.14
C ALA A 118 -1.95 -13.70 -1.37
N MET A 119 -2.43 -14.72 -2.08
CA MET A 119 -2.75 -16.03 -1.52
C MET A 119 -1.51 -16.68 -0.91
N ILE A 120 -0.43 -16.80 -1.69
CA ILE A 120 0.83 -17.44 -1.24
C ILE A 120 1.42 -16.66 -0.07
N GLY A 121 1.50 -15.33 -0.18
CA GLY A 121 2.06 -14.49 0.89
C GLY A 121 1.23 -14.54 2.18
N SER A 122 -0.10 -14.47 2.08
CA SER A 122 -0.98 -14.54 3.25
C SER A 122 -0.96 -15.93 3.90
N PHE A 123 -0.87 -17.02 3.12
CA PHE A 123 -0.69 -18.36 3.67
C PHE A 123 0.65 -18.52 4.38
N ALA A 124 1.75 -18.08 3.75
CA ALA A 124 3.07 -18.14 4.34
C ALA A 124 3.14 -17.33 5.65
N MET A 125 2.53 -16.13 5.69
CA MET A 125 2.49 -15.29 6.89
C MET A 125 1.70 -15.94 8.01
N GLY A 126 0.57 -16.55 7.66
CA GLY A 126 -0.25 -17.28 8.62
C GLY A 126 0.48 -18.51 9.19
N ILE A 127 0.97 -19.40 8.32
CA ILE A 127 1.52 -20.70 8.73
C ILE A 127 2.88 -20.57 9.42
N LEU A 128 3.77 -19.70 8.89
CA LEU A 128 5.16 -19.60 9.34
C LEU A 128 5.33 -18.57 10.45
N ALA A 129 4.82 -17.34 10.26
CA ALA A 129 5.00 -16.25 11.23
C ALA A 129 3.93 -16.24 12.34
N ASN A 130 2.79 -16.92 12.12
CA ASN A 130 1.65 -16.95 13.04
C ASN A 130 1.16 -15.53 13.42
N LEU A 131 1.07 -14.63 12.44
CA LEU A 131 0.58 -13.26 12.62
C LEU A 131 -0.71 -13.03 11.80
N PRO A 132 -1.69 -12.26 12.34
CA PRO A 132 -2.98 -12.02 11.70
C PRO A 132 -2.90 -10.96 10.58
N LEU A 133 -1.89 -11.06 9.70
CA LEU A 133 -1.55 -10.03 8.71
C LEU A 133 -1.76 -10.58 7.30
N GLY A 134 -2.56 -9.87 6.51
CA GLY A 134 -2.74 -10.14 5.08
C GLY A 134 -1.63 -9.48 4.26
N LEU A 135 -1.12 -10.22 3.27
CA LEU A 135 -0.10 -9.73 2.34
C LEU A 135 -0.71 -9.60 0.95
N ALA A 136 -0.37 -8.52 0.26
CA ALA A 136 -0.76 -8.28 -1.12
C ALA A 136 0.24 -7.32 -1.80
N PRO A 137 0.22 -7.17 -3.13
CA PRO A 137 1.12 -6.26 -3.86
C PRO A 137 0.95 -4.79 -3.43
N GLY A 138 2.00 -4.17 -2.89
CA GLY A 138 1.93 -2.89 -2.18
C GLY A 138 1.58 -1.70 -3.06
N MET A 139 0.43 -1.05 -2.79
CA MET A 139 -0.11 0.07 -3.59
C MET A 139 0.90 1.20 -3.88
N GLY A 140 1.74 1.53 -2.91
CA GLY A 140 2.76 2.56 -3.08
C GLY A 140 3.85 2.16 -4.09
N ALA A 141 4.33 0.92 -3.99
CA ALA A 141 5.31 0.37 -4.92
C ALA A 141 4.72 0.21 -6.33
N ASN A 142 3.43 -0.11 -6.45
CA ASN A 142 2.72 -0.21 -7.73
C ASN A 142 2.81 1.10 -8.51
N ALA A 143 2.49 2.21 -7.85
CA ALA A 143 2.49 3.51 -8.50
C ALA A 143 3.91 3.99 -8.81
N TYR A 144 4.89 3.76 -7.92
CA TYR A 144 6.28 4.05 -8.25
C TYR A 144 6.75 3.26 -9.48
N LEU A 145 6.47 1.96 -9.52
CA LEU A 145 6.84 1.09 -10.64
C LEU A 145 6.15 1.53 -11.94
N ALA A 146 4.83 1.76 -11.91
CA ALA A 146 4.06 2.07 -13.11
C ALA A 146 4.38 3.45 -13.68
N TYR A 147 4.56 4.47 -12.82
CA TYR A 147 4.61 5.85 -13.28
C TYR A 147 6.00 6.48 -13.25
N ASN A 148 6.89 6.05 -12.34
CA ASN A 148 8.26 6.59 -12.28
C ASN A 148 9.27 5.68 -12.98
N LEU A 149 9.13 4.36 -12.85
CA LEU A 149 10.12 3.42 -13.39
C LEU A 149 9.85 3.08 -14.85
N VAL A 150 8.66 2.55 -15.14
CA VAL A 150 8.25 2.17 -16.49
C VAL A 150 7.63 3.34 -17.23
N GLY A 151 7.02 4.27 -16.51
CA GLY A 151 6.30 5.41 -17.07
C GLY A 151 4.96 5.00 -17.68
N PHE A 152 4.07 5.99 -17.84
CA PHE A 152 2.75 5.77 -18.45
C PHE A 152 2.93 5.21 -19.86
N HIS A 153 2.41 4.00 -20.10
CA HIS A 153 2.49 3.28 -21.37
C HIS A 153 3.92 3.09 -21.91
N GLY A 154 4.90 2.88 -21.02
CA GLY A 154 6.29 2.61 -21.38
C GLY A 154 7.09 3.85 -21.80
N SER A 155 6.64 5.05 -21.43
CA SER A 155 7.34 6.31 -21.68
C SER A 155 8.60 6.53 -20.82
N GLY A 156 8.80 5.70 -19.79
CA GLY A 156 9.97 5.74 -18.92
C GLY A 156 11.21 5.16 -19.55
N SER A 157 12.32 5.23 -18.82
CA SER A 157 13.63 4.77 -19.32
C SER A 157 13.85 3.26 -19.21
N ILE A 158 13.01 2.56 -18.43
CA ILE A 158 13.14 1.13 -18.15
C ILE A 158 11.89 0.39 -18.62
N SER A 159 12.09 -0.70 -19.38
CA SER A 159 10.97 -1.55 -19.81
C SER A 159 10.37 -2.31 -18.63
N TYR A 160 9.07 -2.61 -18.69
CA TYR A 160 8.36 -3.38 -17.67
C TYR A 160 9.03 -4.73 -17.32
N GLN A 161 9.58 -5.42 -18.33
CA GLN A 161 10.27 -6.70 -18.16
C GLN A 161 11.57 -6.56 -17.34
N THR A 162 12.28 -5.45 -17.54
CA THR A 162 13.47 -5.11 -16.76
C THR A 162 13.07 -4.66 -15.36
N ALA A 163 11.97 -3.91 -15.22
CA ALA A 163 11.42 -3.55 -13.91
C ALA A 163 11.05 -4.78 -13.07
N MET A 164 10.44 -5.83 -13.65
CA MET A 164 10.17 -7.09 -12.95
C MET A 164 11.47 -7.79 -12.51
N ALA A 165 12.54 -7.72 -13.32
CA ALA A 165 13.86 -8.23 -12.92
C ALA A 165 14.45 -7.45 -11.75
N VAL A 166 14.28 -6.12 -11.72
CA VAL A 166 14.69 -5.29 -10.58
C VAL A 166 13.96 -5.71 -9.32
N VAL A 167 12.62 -5.87 -9.37
CA VAL A 167 11.82 -6.32 -8.22
C VAL A 167 12.25 -7.71 -7.75
N LEU A 168 12.56 -8.63 -8.67
CA LEU A 168 13.06 -9.96 -8.30
C LEU A 168 14.40 -9.88 -7.54
N VAL A 169 15.36 -9.11 -8.07
CA VAL A 169 16.68 -8.96 -7.45
C VAL A 169 16.58 -8.22 -6.13
N GLU A 170 15.71 -7.21 -6.05
CA GLU A 170 15.39 -6.49 -4.83
C GLU A 170 14.82 -7.43 -3.76
N GLY A 171 13.81 -8.24 -4.07
CA GLY A 171 13.28 -9.26 -3.16
C GLY A 171 14.33 -10.27 -2.70
N CYS A 172 15.23 -10.70 -3.59
CA CYS A 172 16.37 -11.55 -3.23
C CYS A 172 17.35 -10.85 -2.28
N ALA A 173 17.68 -9.58 -2.54
CA ALA A 173 18.52 -8.78 -1.66
C ALA A 173 17.86 -8.57 -0.30
N PHE A 174 16.56 -8.28 -0.27
CA PHE A 174 15.80 -8.10 0.96
C PHE A 174 15.69 -9.41 1.76
N LEU A 175 15.53 -10.55 1.09
CA LEU A 175 15.55 -11.87 1.71
C LEU A 175 16.93 -12.16 2.32
N ALA A 176 18.02 -11.83 1.62
CA ALA A 176 19.38 -11.98 2.13
C ALA A 176 19.61 -11.10 3.37
N ILE A 177 19.23 -9.81 3.31
CA ILE A 177 19.35 -8.88 4.45
C ILE A 177 18.55 -9.37 5.65
N SER A 178 17.34 -9.89 5.38
CA SER A 178 16.48 -10.47 6.40
C SER A 178 17.13 -11.70 7.02
N ALA A 179 17.71 -12.59 6.20
CA ALA A 179 18.39 -13.80 6.65
C ALA A 179 19.63 -13.54 7.52
N PHE A 180 20.42 -12.52 7.20
CA PHE A 180 21.60 -12.14 7.99
C PHE A 180 21.27 -11.36 9.29
N GLY A 181 20.01 -11.05 9.57
CA GLY A 181 19.60 -10.39 10.81
C GLY A 181 19.97 -8.90 10.91
N LEU A 182 20.49 -8.30 9.83
CA LEU A 182 20.82 -6.87 9.73
C LEU A 182 19.59 -5.95 9.88
N ARG A 183 18.38 -6.49 9.74
CA ARG A 183 17.13 -5.74 9.83
C ARG A 183 16.92 -5.02 11.16
N ALA A 184 17.40 -5.56 12.29
CA ALA A 184 17.23 -4.91 13.59
C ALA A 184 18.02 -3.59 13.67
N GLN A 185 19.12 -3.48 12.93
CA GLN A 185 19.84 -2.22 12.78
C GLN A 185 19.09 -1.29 11.83
N LEU A 186 18.61 -1.81 10.70
CA LEU A 186 17.90 -1.01 9.70
C LEU A 186 16.62 -0.35 10.25
N ALA A 187 15.83 -1.09 11.03
CA ALA A 187 14.65 -0.58 11.71
C ALA A 187 14.98 0.47 12.80
N ARG A 188 16.18 0.42 13.39
CA ARG A 188 16.66 1.38 14.41
C ARG A 188 17.27 2.65 13.81
N LEU A 189 17.70 2.60 12.54
CA LEU A 189 18.26 3.77 11.86
C LEU A 189 17.18 4.80 11.51
N ILE A 190 15.90 4.42 11.51
CA ILE A 190 14.80 5.28 11.10
C ILE A 190 14.24 6.01 12.31
N PRO A 191 14.20 7.35 12.29
CA PRO A 191 13.56 8.12 13.34
C PRO A 191 12.06 7.78 13.46
N GLN A 192 11.58 7.57 14.68
CA GLN A 192 10.16 7.35 14.96
C GLN A 192 9.21 8.34 14.25
N PRO A 193 9.43 9.68 14.24
CA PRO A 193 8.51 10.61 13.56
C PRO A 193 8.44 10.38 12.06
N VAL A 194 9.57 10.05 11.41
CA VAL A 194 9.61 9.76 9.98
C VAL A 194 8.90 8.44 9.70
N ARG A 195 9.10 7.41 10.53
CA ARG A 195 8.42 6.12 10.39
C ARG A 195 6.89 6.25 10.48
N LEU A 196 6.39 7.01 11.45
CA LEU A 196 4.95 7.27 11.60
C LEU A 196 4.41 8.14 10.44
N ALA A 197 5.17 9.15 10.03
CA ALA A 197 4.83 10.01 8.90
C ALA A 197 4.83 9.27 7.56
N CYS A 198 5.68 8.24 7.37
CA CYS A 198 5.68 7.41 6.17
C CYS A 198 4.33 6.71 5.97
N ALA A 199 3.76 6.12 7.04
CA ALA A 199 2.45 5.48 6.95
C ALA A 199 1.36 6.48 6.52
N ALA A 200 1.35 7.68 7.12
CA ALA A 200 0.40 8.73 6.76
C ALA A 200 0.62 9.29 5.34
N GLY A 201 1.87 9.48 4.92
CA GLY A 201 2.24 9.96 3.59
C GLY A 201 1.88 8.97 2.48
N ILE A 202 2.10 7.66 2.70
CA ILE A 202 1.66 6.59 1.80
C ILE A 202 0.13 6.62 1.66
N GLY A 203 -0.60 6.77 2.78
CA GLY A 203 -2.05 6.90 2.76
C GLY A 203 -2.54 8.12 1.97
N LEU A 204 -1.88 9.27 2.14
CA LEU A 204 -2.21 10.49 1.40
C LEU A 204 -1.89 10.36 -0.09
N PHE A 205 -0.79 9.69 -0.45
CA PHE A 205 -0.44 9.38 -1.83
C PHE A 205 -1.47 8.46 -2.49
N ILE A 206 -1.90 7.40 -1.82
CA ILE A 206 -2.96 6.50 -2.32
C ILE A 206 -4.29 7.25 -2.48
N ALA A 207 -4.64 8.10 -1.51
CA ALA A 207 -5.84 8.94 -1.63
C ALA A 207 -5.74 9.89 -2.82
N PHE A 208 -4.56 10.48 -3.07
CA PHE A 208 -4.32 11.34 -4.23
C PHE A 208 -4.50 10.57 -5.55
N VAL A 209 -3.95 9.35 -5.66
CA VAL A 209 -4.17 8.46 -6.83
C VAL A 209 -5.67 8.15 -7.02
N GLY A 210 -6.42 7.92 -5.93
CA GLY A 210 -7.86 7.68 -5.97
C GLY A 210 -8.71 8.91 -6.38
N LEU A 211 -8.14 10.12 -6.35
CA LEU A 211 -8.79 11.33 -6.85
C LEU A 211 -8.50 11.62 -8.33
N GLN A 212 -7.48 10.97 -8.91
CA GLN A 212 -7.11 11.14 -10.31
C GLN A 212 -8.10 10.46 -11.26
N LEU A 213 -8.07 10.86 -12.54
CA LEU A 213 -8.98 10.35 -13.58
C LEU A 213 -8.73 8.89 -13.95
N HIS A 214 -7.47 8.49 -14.09
CA HIS A 214 -7.11 7.15 -14.59
C HIS A 214 -7.45 6.03 -13.59
N GLN A 215 -7.29 6.30 -12.29
CA GLN A 215 -7.40 5.29 -11.23
C GLN A 215 -8.58 5.49 -10.28
N GLY A 216 -9.34 6.59 -10.45
CA GLY A 216 -10.21 7.07 -9.40
C GLY A 216 -11.46 7.80 -9.88
N VAL A 217 -11.94 8.71 -9.04
CA VAL A 217 -13.20 9.44 -9.28
C VAL A 217 -13.02 10.56 -10.32
N GLY A 218 -11.77 10.89 -10.67
CA GLY A 218 -11.46 11.97 -11.62
C GLY A 218 -11.85 13.34 -11.12
N LEU A 219 -11.63 13.63 -9.83
CA LEU A 219 -11.83 14.96 -9.26
C LEU A 219 -10.65 15.90 -9.55
N VAL A 220 -9.44 15.34 -9.63
CA VAL A 220 -8.19 16.09 -9.82
C VAL A 220 -7.54 15.64 -11.13
N GLY A 221 -6.94 16.58 -11.85
CA GLY A 221 -6.16 16.31 -13.06
C GLY A 221 -5.25 17.47 -13.45
N PRO A 222 -4.47 17.29 -14.52
CA PRO A 222 -3.37 18.18 -14.85
C PRO A 222 -3.86 19.52 -15.42
N ASP A 223 -3.18 20.59 -15.02
CA ASP A 223 -3.32 21.93 -15.60
C ASP A 223 -1.93 22.56 -15.81
N PRO A 224 -1.65 23.15 -16.99
CA PRO A 224 -0.33 23.72 -17.28
C PRO A 224 0.05 24.89 -16.37
N SER A 225 -0.91 25.55 -15.72
CA SER A 225 -0.66 26.74 -14.88
C SER A 225 -0.51 26.41 -13.39
N THR A 226 -1.28 25.43 -12.88
CA THR A 226 -1.32 25.12 -11.44
C THR A 226 -0.83 23.71 -11.09
N LEU A 227 -0.35 22.94 -12.07
CA LEU A 227 -0.10 21.47 -12.04
C LEU A 227 -1.36 20.64 -11.77
N LEU A 228 -2.20 21.04 -10.81
CA LEU A 228 -3.42 20.37 -10.42
C LEU A 228 -4.61 21.35 -10.50
N THR A 229 -5.70 20.90 -11.11
CA THR A 229 -6.97 21.62 -11.15
C THR A 229 -8.13 20.68 -10.84
N ILE A 230 -9.28 21.27 -10.48
CA ILE A 230 -10.53 20.52 -10.34
C ILE A 230 -10.97 20.08 -11.73
N THR A 231 -11.15 18.77 -11.89
CA THR A 231 -11.61 18.14 -13.13
C THR A 231 -13.05 17.63 -12.96
N ALA A 232 -13.34 16.36 -13.23
CA ALA A 232 -14.69 15.80 -13.35
C ALA A 232 -15.50 16.44 -14.50
N CYS A 233 -14.86 16.58 -15.66
CA CYS A 233 -15.43 17.23 -16.83
C CYS A 233 -16.24 16.29 -17.70
N ALA A 234 -17.20 16.85 -18.44
CA ALA A 234 -17.99 16.08 -19.41
C ALA A 234 -17.10 15.62 -20.58
N ASP A 235 -16.22 16.52 -21.05
CA ASP A 235 -15.27 16.28 -22.11
C ASP A 235 -13.83 16.44 -21.60
N ASN A 236 -13.05 15.38 -21.75
CA ASN A 236 -11.64 15.32 -21.38
C ASN A 236 -10.78 15.12 -22.63
N ASP A 237 -9.59 15.70 -22.65
CA ASP A 237 -8.59 15.37 -23.67
C ASP A 237 -8.08 13.94 -23.45
N PRO A 238 -8.20 13.04 -24.44
CA PRO A 238 -7.74 11.65 -24.32
C PRO A 238 -6.22 11.52 -24.13
N ILE A 239 -5.43 12.54 -24.49
CA ILE A 239 -3.96 12.49 -24.45
C ILE A 239 -3.44 13.04 -23.11
N THR A 240 -3.88 14.23 -22.73
CA THR A 240 -3.38 14.91 -21.53
C THR A 240 -4.23 14.62 -20.29
N GLY A 241 -5.44 14.10 -20.44
CA GLY A 241 -6.41 13.98 -19.34
C GLY A 241 -6.90 15.34 -18.82
N ALA A 242 -6.56 16.44 -19.51
CA ALA A 242 -6.98 17.79 -19.14
C ALA A 242 -8.47 17.99 -19.45
N CYS A 243 -9.11 18.79 -18.61
CA CYS A 243 -10.51 19.16 -18.78
C CYS A 243 -10.68 20.22 -19.89
N ILE A 244 -11.43 19.89 -20.94
CA ILE A 244 -11.73 20.84 -22.04
C ILE A 244 -12.97 21.68 -21.70
N GLY A 245 -13.98 21.07 -21.07
CA GLY A 245 -15.23 21.78 -20.75
C GLY A 245 -16.15 21.05 -19.76
N GLY A 246 -16.95 21.82 -19.02
CA GLY A 246 -17.97 21.28 -18.12
C GLY A 246 -17.45 20.72 -16.80
N LYS A 247 -16.67 21.51 -16.05
CA LYS A 247 -16.14 21.16 -14.72
C LYS A 247 -17.25 20.65 -13.78
N MET A 248 -16.96 19.56 -13.06
CA MET A 248 -17.90 18.85 -12.16
C MET A 248 -19.22 18.35 -12.79
N ARG A 249 -19.27 18.19 -14.12
CA ARG A 249 -20.45 17.61 -14.81
C ARG A 249 -20.30 16.14 -15.20
N SER A 250 -19.17 15.50 -14.88
CA SER A 250 -18.98 14.07 -15.17
C SER A 250 -19.97 13.20 -14.40
N PRO A 251 -20.77 12.35 -15.08
CA PRO A 251 -21.71 11.47 -14.40
C PRO A 251 -20.99 10.34 -13.63
N THR A 252 -19.81 9.91 -14.07
CA THR A 252 -19.00 8.90 -13.36
C THR A 252 -18.46 9.42 -12.03
N PHE A 253 -18.12 10.72 -11.98
CA PHE A 253 -17.70 11.39 -10.75
C PHE A 253 -18.84 11.39 -9.70
N TRP A 254 -20.04 11.82 -10.09
CA TRP A 254 -21.19 11.88 -9.17
C TRP A 254 -21.59 10.50 -8.64
N LEU A 255 -21.49 9.47 -9.48
CA LEU A 255 -21.71 8.09 -9.04
C LEU A 255 -20.64 7.64 -8.04
N GLY A 256 -19.36 7.91 -8.31
CA GLY A 256 -18.27 7.62 -7.37
C GLY A 256 -18.42 8.37 -6.04
N LEU A 257 -18.85 9.64 -6.07
CA LEU A 257 -19.15 10.42 -4.87
C LEU A 257 -20.31 9.82 -4.06
N ALA A 258 -21.37 9.34 -4.72
CA ALA A 258 -22.45 8.62 -4.04
C ALA A 258 -21.93 7.33 -3.37
N GLY A 259 -21.07 6.57 -4.04
CA GLY A 259 -20.38 5.42 -3.46
C GLY A 259 -19.50 5.78 -2.26
N PHE A 260 -18.80 6.92 -2.33
CA PHE A 260 -18.01 7.45 -1.21
C PHE A 260 -18.89 7.76 0.00
N LEU A 261 -20.02 8.45 -0.21
CA LEU A 261 -20.95 8.78 0.87
C LEU A 261 -21.54 7.54 1.54
N ILE A 262 -21.89 6.51 0.76
CA ILE A 262 -22.34 5.21 1.28
C ILE A 262 -21.24 4.57 2.13
N THR A 263 -20.00 4.59 1.65
CA THR A 263 -18.84 4.06 2.37
C THR A 263 -18.64 4.81 3.69
N CYS A 264 -18.60 6.15 3.67
CA CYS A 264 -18.46 6.97 4.87
C CYS A 264 -19.59 6.75 5.87
N TYR A 265 -20.84 6.68 5.40
CA TYR A 265 -21.99 6.41 6.25
C TYR A 265 -21.91 5.01 6.88
N GLY A 266 -21.54 4.00 6.10
CA GLY A 266 -21.35 2.64 6.58
C GLY A 266 -20.24 2.53 7.63
N LEU A 267 -19.10 3.20 7.41
CA LEU A 267 -18.02 3.25 8.40
C LEU A 267 -18.42 4.04 9.65
N MET A 268 -19.16 5.14 9.52
CA MET A 268 -19.68 5.91 10.66
C MET A 268 -20.61 5.07 11.55
N LYS A 269 -21.38 4.16 10.95
CA LYS A 269 -22.24 3.21 11.66
C LYS A 269 -21.54 1.91 12.09
N GLU A 270 -20.21 1.84 11.93
CA GLU A 270 -19.39 0.67 12.23
C GLU A 270 -19.89 -0.62 11.55
N ILE A 271 -20.50 -0.48 10.36
CA ILE A 271 -20.97 -1.63 9.59
C ILE A 271 -19.76 -2.32 8.95
N LYS A 272 -19.67 -3.64 9.17
CA LYS A 272 -18.59 -4.47 8.65
C LYS A 272 -18.68 -4.59 7.13
N GLY A 273 -17.52 -4.52 6.46
CA GLY A 273 -17.46 -4.54 4.99
C GLY A 273 -18.01 -3.28 4.33
N SER A 274 -18.13 -2.18 5.06
CA SER A 274 -18.69 -0.92 4.56
C SER A 274 -18.00 -0.35 3.32
N MET A 275 -16.69 -0.61 3.15
CA MET A 275 -15.98 -0.29 1.92
C MET A 275 -16.52 -1.04 0.69
N ILE A 276 -16.88 -2.32 0.84
CA ILE A 276 -17.39 -3.13 -0.27
C ILE A 276 -18.78 -2.67 -0.70
N TYR A 277 -19.65 -2.25 0.24
CA TYR A 277 -20.99 -1.79 -0.14
C TYR A 277 -20.94 -0.58 -1.08
N GLY A 278 -20.00 0.35 -0.85
CA GLY A 278 -19.76 1.47 -1.76
C GLY A 278 -19.29 1.01 -3.15
N ILE A 279 -18.30 0.11 -3.21
CA ILE A 279 -17.79 -0.43 -4.47
C ILE A 279 -18.89 -1.17 -5.23
N LEU A 280 -19.63 -2.06 -4.55
CA LEU A 280 -20.73 -2.83 -5.14
C LEU A 280 -21.83 -1.92 -5.66
N PHE A 281 -22.23 -0.89 -4.91
CA PHE A 281 -23.25 0.05 -5.34
C PHE A 281 -22.87 0.74 -6.65
N VAL A 282 -21.66 1.29 -6.73
CA VAL A 282 -21.16 1.96 -7.94
C VAL A 282 -21.01 0.98 -9.10
N THR A 283 -20.48 -0.22 -8.82
CA THR A 283 -20.24 -1.26 -9.82
C THR A 283 -21.55 -1.77 -10.42
N LEU A 284 -22.57 -2.07 -9.60
CA LEU A 284 -23.87 -2.55 -10.05
C LEU A 284 -24.58 -1.55 -10.95
N ILE A 285 -24.52 -0.26 -10.62
CA ILE A 285 -25.08 0.81 -11.47
C ILE A 285 -24.29 0.92 -12.78
N SER A 286 -22.97 0.78 -12.71
CA SER A 286 -22.08 0.88 -13.89
C SER A 286 -22.21 -0.31 -14.85
N TRP A 287 -22.78 -1.45 -14.43
CA TRP A 287 -23.04 -2.58 -15.31
C TRP A 287 -24.24 -2.39 -16.25
N ILE A 288 -25.13 -1.44 -15.94
CA ILE A 288 -26.32 -1.17 -16.76
C ILE A 288 -25.89 -0.53 -18.08
N ARG A 289 -26.02 -1.28 -19.18
CA ARG A 289 -25.72 -0.79 -20.54
C ARG A 289 -26.70 0.32 -20.95
N GLY A 290 -26.20 1.31 -21.69
CA GLY A 290 -27.00 2.42 -22.21
C GLY A 290 -27.11 3.65 -21.30
N THR A 291 -26.39 3.67 -20.17
CA THR A 291 -26.27 4.84 -19.30
C THR A 291 -24.92 5.54 -19.52
N ALA A 292 -24.84 6.84 -19.23
CA ALA A 292 -23.60 7.62 -19.35
C ALA A 292 -22.50 7.20 -18.34
N VAL A 293 -22.83 6.30 -17.40
CA VAL A 293 -21.91 5.76 -16.38
C VAL A 293 -21.53 4.31 -16.66
N THR A 294 -21.89 3.78 -17.84
CA THR A 294 -21.70 2.37 -18.14
C THR A 294 -20.22 2.02 -18.31
N TYR A 295 -19.79 0.92 -17.69
CA TYR A 295 -18.48 0.32 -17.93
C TYR A 295 -18.42 -0.48 -19.24
N PHE A 296 -19.59 -0.78 -19.83
CA PHE A 296 -19.75 -1.50 -21.09
C PHE A 296 -20.37 -0.59 -22.16
N PRO A 297 -19.61 0.39 -22.69
CA PRO A 297 -20.11 1.24 -23.76
C PRO A 297 -20.51 0.40 -24.98
N PRO A 298 -21.47 0.85 -25.81
CA PRO A 298 -21.83 0.18 -27.06
C PRO A 298 -20.73 0.37 -28.12
N SER A 299 -19.58 -0.25 -27.87
CA SER A 299 -18.43 -0.34 -28.76
C SER A 299 -17.98 -1.80 -28.84
N PRO A 300 -17.24 -2.20 -29.90
CA PRO A 300 -16.74 -3.57 -30.03
C PRO A 300 -15.94 -4.06 -28.80
N GLN A 301 -15.26 -3.13 -28.12
CA GLN A 301 -14.52 -3.41 -26.89
C GLN A 301 -15.44 -3.57 -25.67
N GLY A 302 -16.47 -2.73 -25.55
CA GLY A 302 -17.47 -2.87 -24.50
C GLY A 302 -18.23 -4.19 -24.62
N ASP A 303 -18.49 -4.65 -25.85
CA ASP A 303 -19.07 -5.97 -26.12
C ASP A 303 -18.11 -7.12 -25.77
N ALA A 304 -16.82 -6.99 -26.07
CA ALA A 304 -15.81 -7.97 -25.67
C ALA A 304 -15.69 -8.08 -24.14
N LYS A 305 -15.66 -6.94 -23.44
CA LYS A 305 -15.67 -6.89 -21.96
C LYS A 305 -16.95 -7.51 -21.39
N TYR A 306 -18.09 -7.25 -21.99
CA TYR A 306 -19.38 -7.81 -21.56
C TYR A 306 -19.45 -9.33 -21.78
N ASN A 307 -18.97 -9.83 -22.91
CA ASN A 307 -18.90 -11.27 -23.20
C ASN A 307 -17.95 -11.99 -22.24
N TYR A 308 -16.86 -11.34 -21.83
CA TYR A 308 -15.98 -11.87 -20.79
C TYR A 308 -16.66 -11.85 -19.41
N PHE A 309 -17.35 -10.77 -19.06
CA PHE A 309 -18.14 -10.66 -17.83
C PHE A 309 -19.25 -11.72 -17.72
N GLN A 310 -19.91 -12.07 -18.82
CA GLN A 310 -20.93 -13.12 -18.86
C GLN A 310 -20.38 -14.51 -18.48
N LYS A 311 -19.07 -14.73 -18.62
CA LYS A 311 -18.40 -15.90 -18.07
C LYS A 311 -18.21 -15.66 -16.56
N ILE A 312 -19.26 -15.91 -15.77
CA ILE A 312 -19.27 -15.63 -14.33
C ILE A 312 -18.11 -16.34 -13.59
N VAL A 313 -17.72 -17.51 -14.09
CA VAL A 313 -16.57 -18.29 -13.60
C VAL A 313 -15.72 -18.66 -14.82
N ASP A 314 -14.48 -18.20 -14.85
CA ASP A 314 -13.49 -18.58 -15.86
C ASP A 314 -12.10 -18.65 -15.22
N PHE A 315 -11.29 -19.63 -15.65
CA PHE A 315 -9.91 -19.79 -15.21
C PHE A 315 -9.01 -19.12 -16.24
N HIS A 316 -8.73 -17.83 -16.02
CA HIS A 316 -7.77 -17.13 -16.85
C HIS A 316 -6.36 -17.65 -16.54
N LYS A 317 -5.72 -18.30 -17.50
CA LYS A 317 -4.32 -18.70 -17.38
C LYS A 317 -3.45 -17.50 -17.72
N ILE A 318 -2.48 -17.19 -16.86
CA ILE A 318 -1.53 -16.10 -17.11
C ILE A 318 -0.75 -16.42 -18.39
N GLN A 319 -0.84 -15.56 -19.40
CA GLN A 319 -0.15 -15.75 -20.67
C GLN A 319 0.93 -14.70 -20.94
N SER A 320 0.73 -13.46 -20.50
CA SER A 320 1.62 -12.34 -20.86
C SER A 320 2.52 -11.87 -19.72
N THR A 321 2.20 -12.09 -18.44
CA THR A 321 2.97 -11.50 -17.32
C THR A 321 3.84 -12.48 -16.55
N ALA A 322 3.50 -13.76 -16.53
CA ALA A 322 4.26 -14.77 -15.79
C ALA A 322 5.63 -15.03 -16.42
N GLY A 323 6.68 -14.95 -15.62
CA GLY A 323 8.07 -15.25 -16.02
C GLY A 323 8.70 -14.23 -16.97
N VAL A 324 8.07 -13.06 -17.15
CA VAL A 324 8.61 -12.01 -18.03
C VAL A 324 9.67 -11.20 -17.28
N ILE A 325 10.85 -11.79 -17.19
CA ILE A 325 12.02 -11.23 -16.50
C ILE A 325 13.15 -11.11 -17.50
N SER A 326 13.62 -9.88 -17.75
CA SER A 326 14.73 -9.62 -18.67
C SER A 326 15.90 -8.98 -17.93
N PHE A 327 17.04 -9.68 -17.93
CA PHE A 327 18.32 -9.17 -17.41
C PHE A 327 19.16 -8.46 -18.50
N THR A 328 18.63 -8.33 -19.72
CA THR A 328 19.39 -7.86 -20.88
C THR A 328 19.93 -6.44 -20.70
N ASN A 329 19.18 -5.57 -20.03
CA ASN A 329 19.52 -4.16 -19.81
C ASN A 329 20.00 -3.86 -18.38
N PHE A 330 20.44 -4.87 -17.62
CA PHE A 330 20.76 -4.71 -16.19
C PHE A 330 22.03 -3.87 -15.92
N ASN A 331 22.83 -3.58 -16.96
CA ASN A 331 24.10 -2.86 -16.83
C ASN A 331 23.97 -1.32 -16.85
N HIS A 332 22.75 -0.77 -16.96
CA HIS A 332 22.53 0.67 -16.94
C HIS A 332 22.52 1.22 -15.50
N SER A 333 23.08 2.41 -15.28
CA SER A 333 23.13 3.06 -13.97
C SER A 333 21.75 3.31 -13.36
N GLU A 334 20.75 3.57 -14.20
CA GLU A 334 19.36 3.82 -13.78
C GLU A 334 18.72 2.60 -13.13
N VAL A 335 19.07 1.38 -13.59
CA VAL A 335 18.58 0.13 -13.02
C VAL A 335 19.09 -0.05 -11.59
N TRP A 336 20.35 0.31 -11.32
CA TRP A 336 20.92 0.29 -9.97
C TRP A 336 20.28 1.32 -9.04
N VAL A 337 19.99 2.52 -9.56
CA VAL A 337 19.27 3.56 -8.79
C VAL A 337 17.86 3.09 -8.47
N ALA A 338 17.15 2.50 -9.45
CA ALA A 338 15.82 1.93 -9.25
C ALA A 338 15.82 0.78 -8.23
N LEU A 339 16.80 -0.12 -8.32
CA LEU A 339 16.99 -1.24 -7.39
C LEU A 339 17.22 -0.72 -5.97
N ALA A 340 18.15 0.21 -5.79
CA ALA A 340 18.41 0.83 -4.50
C ALA A 340 17.15 1.52 -3.96
N THR A 341 16.41 2.19 -4.85
CA THR A 341 15.19 2.94 -4.49
C THR A 341 14.07 2.02 -4.03
N LEU A 342 13.76 0.98 -4.80
CA LEU A 342 12.76 -0.03 -4.44
C LEU A 342 13.15 -0.73 -3.14
N LEU A 343 14.41 -1.14 -3.00
CA LEU A 343 14.90 -1.85 -1.80
C LEU A 343 14.70 -1.02 -0.54
N TYR A 344 15.10 0.26 -0.54
CA TYR A 344 14.91 1.06 0.67
C TYR A 344 13.44 1.41 0.89
N VAL A 345 12.66 1.70 -0.16
CA VAL A 345 11.22 2.01 -0.01
C VAL A 345 10.50 0.81 0.59
N ASP A 346 10.78 -0.41 0.11
CA ASP A 346 10.15 -1.64 0.58
C ASP A 346 10.54 -1.94 2.03
N VAL A 347 11.84 -1.91 2.34
CA VAL A 347 12.35 -2.04 3.71
C VAL A 347 11.62 -1.11 4.68
N LEU A 348 11.50 0.17 4.33
CA LEU A 348 10.93 1.19 5.21
C LEU A 348 9.40 1.04 5.34
N ALA A 349 8.72 0.79 4.22
CA ALA A 349 7.28 0.59 4.20
C ALA A 349 6.89 -0.66 4.98
N THR A 350 7.51 -1.82 4.68
CA THR A 350 7.25 -3.10 5.37
C THR A 350 7.59 -3.02 6.85
N THR A 351 8.71 -2.41 7.22
CA THR A 351 9.06 -2.23 8.64
C THR A 351 8.04 -1.34 9.36
N GLY A 352 7.62 -0.24 8.72
CA GLY A 352 6.62 0.67 9.26
C GLY A 352 5.27 -0.02 9.46
N THR A 353 4.73 -0.67 8.43
CA THR A 353 3.40 -1.30 8.48
C THR A 353 3.37 -2.49 9.42
N LEU A 354 4.36 -3.39 9.37
CA LEU A 354 4.44 -4.54 10.29
C LEU A 354 4.50 -4.08 11.75
N TYR A 355 5.32 -3.07 12.06
CA TYR A 355 5.43 -2.55 13.41
C TYR A 355 4.11 -1.92 13.87
N THR A 356 3.49 -1.07 13.06
CA THR A 356 2.20 -0.45 13.39
C THR A 356 1.09 -1.50 13.58
N MET A 357 1.05 -2.54 12.75
CA MET A 357 0.07 -3.62 12.92
C MET A 357 0.35 -4.46 14.16
N ALA A 358 1.63 -4.73 14.46
CA ALA A 358 2.03 -5.42 15.68
C ALA A 358 1.64 -4.62 16.93
N GLU A 359 1.79 -3.29 16.89
CA GLU A 359 1.41 -2.38 17.98
C GLU A 359 -0.11 -2.36 18.18
N ILE A 360 -0.89 -2.25 17.10
CA ILE A 360 -2.37 -2.34 17.15
C ILE A 360 -2.83 -3.70 17.70
N GLY A 361 -2.11 -4.78 17.38
CA GLY A 361 -2.36 -6.12 17.88
C GLY A 361 -1.90 -6.39 19.31
N GLY A 362 -1.12 -5.47 19.91
CA GLY A 362 -0.51 -5.65 21.23
C GLY A 362 0.59 -6.72 21.26
N PHE A 363 1.28 -6.94 20.13
CA PHE A 363 2.35 -7.93 19.98
C PHE A 363 3.75 -7.36 20.25
N VAL A 364 3.88 -6.05 20.41
CA VAL A 364 5.17 -5.36 20.57
C VAL A 364 5.58 -5.33 22.04
N ASN A 365 6.79 -5.82 22.32
CA ASN A 365 7.42 -5.76 23.65
C ASN A 365 8.06 -4.38 23.90
N GLU A 366 8.41 -4.08 25.15
CA GLU A 366 9.05 -2.81 25.57
C GLU A 366 10.35 -2.47 24.81
N GLN A 367 11.01 -3.48 24.23
CA GLN A 367 12.22 -3.34 23.41
C GLN A 367 11.94 -3.01 21.93
N GLY A 368 10.67 -2.84 21.54
CA GLY A 368 10.24 -2.57 20.17
C GLY A 368 10.34 -3.77 19.22
N LYS A 369 10.30 -5.00 19.75
CA LYS A 369 10.28 -6.26 18.98
C LYS A 369 8.97 -7.00 19.18
N PHE A 370 8.51 -7.76 18.19
CA PHE A 370 7.29 -8.57 18.28
C PHE A 370 7.55 -10.05 17.94
N GLU A 371 6.73 -10.97 18.47
CA GLU A 371 6.89 -12.42 18.24
C GLU A 371 6.75 -12.76 16.74
N GLY A 372 7.69 -13.54 16.18
CA GLY A 372 7.65 -13.95 14.78
C GLY A 372 8.17 -12.91 13.79
N GLU A 373 8.71 -11.78 14.25
CA GLU A 373 9.17 -10.69 13.39
C GLU A 373 10.13 -11.15 12.26
N TYR A 374 11.14 -11.96 12.56
CA TYR A 374 12.13 -12.41 11.57
C TYR A 374 11.49 -13.24 10.44
N ILE A 375 10.59 -14.14 10.81
CA ILE A 375 9.88 -14.98 9.85
C ILE A 375 8.91 -14.12 9.02
N ALA A 376 8.28 -13.11 9.63
CA ALA A 376 7.40 -12.18 8.91
C ALA A 376 8.13 -11.45 7.78
N TYR A 377 9.34 -10.91 8.04
CA TYR A 377 10.15 -10.25 7.00
C TYR A 377 10.64 -11.23 5.93
N MET A 378 11.06 -12.45 6.32
CA MET A 378 11.42 -13.48 5.33
C MET A 378 10.24 -13.86 4.44
N VAL A 379 9.05 -13.99 5.02
CA VAL A 379 7.83 -14.27 4.28
C VAL A 379 7.54 -13.14 3.30
N ASP A 380 7.58 -11.89 3.74
CA ASP A 380 7.37 -10.71 2.90
C ASP A 380 8.32 -10.70 1.70
N ALA A 381 9.64 -10.83 1.95
CA ALA A 381 10.66 -10.90 0.90
C ALA A 381 10.46 -12.09 -0.05
N SER A 382 10.20 -13.29 0.48
CA SER A 382 9.95 -14.48 -0.34
C SER A 382 8.67 -14.36 -1.18
N SER A 383 7.67 -13.66 -0.65
CA SER A 383 6.42 -13.39 -1.36
C SER A 383 6.66 -12.38 -2.48
N THR A 384 7.50 -11.36 -2.27
CA THR A 384 7.95 -10.43 -3.32
C THR A 384 8.68 -11.16 -4.45
N ILE A 385 9.55 -12.12 -4.15
CA ILE A 385 10.20 -12.97 -5.17
C ILE A 385 9.15 -13.72 -5.99
N VAL A 386 8.17 -14.37 -5.35
CA VAL A 386 7.09 -15.06 -6.05
C VAL A 386 6.20 -14.09 -6.84
N GLY A 387 5.91 -12.91 -6.28
CA GLY A 387 5.11 -11.87 -6.93
C GLY A 387 5.77 -11.35 -8.20
N SER A 388 7.07 -11.03 -8.14
CA SER A 388 7.84 -10.59 -9.31
C SER A 388 7.86 -11.64 -10.43
N ALA A 389 7.93 -12.93 -10.09
CA ALA A 389 7.85 -14.02 -11.06
C ALA A 389 6.47 -14.12 -11.73
N LEU A 390 5.40 -13.66 -11.06
CA LEU A 390 4.05 -13.59 -11.62
C LEU A 390 3.76 -12.29 -12.38
N GLY A 391 4.68 -11.31 -12.32
CA GLY A 391 4.53 -10.00 -12.95
C GLY A 391 3.86 -8.95 -12.08
N VAL A 392 3.87 -9.10 -10.75
CA VAL A 392 3.41 -8.05 -9.83
C VAL A 392 4.57 -7.37 -9.13
N SER A 393 4.29 -6.18 -8.62
CA SER A 393 5.16 -5.37 -7.76
C SER A 393 5.50 -6.06 -6.42
N PRO A 394 6.41 -5.45 -5.62
CA PRO A 394 6.70 -5.93 -4.27
C PRO A 394 5.43 -6.16 -3.43
N ILE A 395 5.42 -7.29 -2.72
CA ILE A 395 4.33 -7.65 -1.82
C ILE A 395 4.65 -7.04 -0.47
N ALA A 396 3.66 -6.35 0.10
CA ALA A 396 3.79 -5.71 1.39
C ALA A 396 2.68 -6.17 2.33
N THR A 397 2.89 -5.93 3.62
CA THR A 397 1.86 -6.14 4.64
C THR A 397 0.84 -5.00 4.65
N TYR A 398 -0.44 -5.35 4.62
CA TYR A 398 -1.54 -4.37 4.52
C TYR A 398 -2.10 -3.93 5.86
N VAL A 399 -2.37 -2.62 5.96
CA VAL A 399 -2.88 -1.96 7.17
C VAL A 399 -4.35 -2.26 7.46
N GLU A 400 -5.07 -2.73 6.45
CA GLU A 400 -6.45 -3.21 6.49
C GLU A 400 -6.60 -4.43 7.40
N SER A 401 -5.51 -5.16 7.63
CA SER A 401 -5.42 -6.20 8.66
C SER A 401 -5.80 -5.68 10.05
N SER A 402 -5.67 -4.37 10.31
CA SER A 402 -6.15 -3.73 11.55
C SER A 402 -7.66 -3.91 11.78
N ALA A 403 -8.47 -4.01 10.72
CA ALA A 403 -9.91 -4.28 10.83
C ALA A 403 -10.17 -5.69 11.40
N GLY A 404 -9.44 -6.69 10.92
CA GLY A 404 -9.52 -8.05 11.46
C GLY A 404 -8.96 -8.15 12.88
N ILE A 405 -7.87 -7.45 13.18
CA ILE A 405 -7.29 -7.39 14.52
C ILE A 405 -8.30 -6.79 15.51
N ARG A 406 -9.02 -5.74 15.12
CA ARG A 406 -10.10 -5.12 15.92
C ARG A 406 -11.30 -6.04 16.14
N GLU A 407 -11.60 -6.92 15.18
CA GLU A 407 -12.61 -7.98 15.33
C GLU A 407 -12.17 -9.13 16.26
N GLY A 408 -10.92 -9.10 16.73
CA GLY A 408 -10.37 -10.06 17.69
C GLY A 408 -9.46 -11.12 17.08
N GLY A 409 -9.02 -10.93 15.82
CA GLY A 409 -8.00 -11.78 15.19
C GLY A 409 -6.63 -11.56 15.83
N ARG A 410 -6.01 -12.63 16.31
CA ARG A 410 -4.71 -12.59 17.00
C ARG A 410 -3.71 -13.63 16.51
N THR A 411 -4.13 -14.53 15.64
CA THR A 411 -3.28 -15.64 15.19
C THR A 411 -3.12 -15.64 13.67
N GLY A 412 -2.14 -16.38 13.18
CA GLY A 412 -1.94 -16.62 11.76
C GLY A 412 -3.12 -17.30 11.07
N LEU A 413 -4.07 -17.87 11.82
CA LEU A 413 -5.28 -18.45 11.26
C LEU A 413 -6.09 -17.39 10.51
N THR A 414 -6.15 -16.15 11.02
CA THR A 414 -6.75 -15.00 10.33
C THR A 414 -6.11 -14.80 8.94
N ALA A 415 -4.77 -14.83 8.84
CA ALA A 415 -4.06 -14.67 7.56
C ALA A 415 -4.29 -15.86 6.60
N VAL A 416 -4.38 -17.09 7.13
CA VAL A 416 -4.74 -18.27 6.34
C VAL A 416 -6.15 -18.13 5.75
N ILE A 417 -7.11 -17.64 6.54
CA ILE A 417 -8.48 -17.39 6.05
C ILE A 417 -8.49 -16.32 4.95
N VAL A 418 -7.69 -15.26 5.09
CA VAL A 418 -7.51 -14.25 4.04
C VAL A 418 -6.94 -14.89 2.77
N GLY A 419 -5.92 -15.74 2.89
CA GLY A 419 -5.36 -16.50 1.77
C GLY A 419 -6.39 -17.41 1.09
N LEU A 420 -7.26 -18.08 1.87
CA LEU A 420 -8.37 -18.87 1.34
C LEU A 420 -9.38 -18.02 0.57
N TYR A 421 -9.68 -16.80 1.04
CA TYR A 421 -10.58 -15.91 0.31
C TYR A 421 -9.97 -15.38 -0.99
N PHE A 422 -8.66 -15.10 -1.03
CA PHE A 422 -7.97 -14.84 -2.29
C PHE A 422 -8.01 -16.07 -3.21
N PHE A 423 -7.80 -17.28 -2.70
CA PHE A 423 -7.97 -18.49 -3.51
C PHE A 423 -9.37 -18.60 -4.12
N ILE A 424 -10.42 -18.31 -3.33
CA ILE A 424 -11.81 -18.31 -3.81
C ILE A 424 -12.03 -17.21 -4.85
N SER A 425 -11.41 -16.03 -4.71
CA SER A 425 -11.57 -14.91 -5.63
C SER A 425 -11.02 -15.20 -7.04
N LEU A 426 -10.10 -16.17 -7.18
CA LEU A 426 -9.57 -16.63 -8.46
C LEU A 426 -10.68 -17.14 -9.40
N PHE A 427 -11.66 -17.87 -8.86
CA PHE A 427 -12.80 -18.37 -9.64
C PHE A 427 -13.72 -17.25 -10.15
N PHE A 428 -13.70 -16.09 -9.50
CA PHE A 428 -14.52 -14.92 -9.84
C PHE A 428 -13.71 -13.84 -10.57
N THR A 429 -12.59 -14.21 -11.21
CA THR A 429 -11.74 -13.26 -11.96
C THR A 429 -12.54 -12.41 -12.97
N PRO A 430 -13.43 -12.97 -13.80
CA PRO A 430 -14.21 -12.17 -14.75
C PRO A 430 -15.09 -11.12 -14.08
N LEU A 431 -15.67 -11.46 -12.92
CA LEU A 431 -16.45 -10.54 -12.11
C LEU A 431 -15.58 -9.37 -11.60
N LEU A 432 -14.38 -9.69 -11.11
CA LEU A 432 -13.46 -8.69 -10.55
C LEU A 432 -12.89 -7.76 -11.64
N THR A 433 -12.63 -8.27 -12.84
CA THR A 433 -12.17 -7.46 -13.99
C THR A 433 -13.21 -6.42 -14.47
N SER A 434 -14.48 -6.60 -14.07
CA SER A 434 -15.59 -5.72 -14.44
C SER A 434 -15.82 -4.54 -13.49
N VAL A 435 -15.02 -4.43 -12.42
CA VAL A 435 -15.11 -3.33 -11.46
C VAL A 435 -14.50 -2.07 -12.10
N PRO A 436 -15.27 -0.98 -12.24
CA PRO A 436 -14.78 0.23 -12.87
C PRO A 436 -13.85 1.04 -11.94
N PRO A 437 -12.88 1.81 -12.48
CA PRO A 437 -11.96 2.61 -11.68
C PRO A 437 -12.64 3.63 -10.75
N TRP A 438 -13.74 4.26 -11.20
CA TRP A 438 -14.51 5.22 -10.39
C TRP A 438 -15.27 4.59 -9.22
N ALA A 439 -15.43 3.26 -9.18
CA ALA A 439 -15.92 2.56 -7.99
C ALA A 439 -14.84 2.42 -6.93
N VAL A 440 -13.58 2.32 -7.34
CA VAL A 440 -12.47 2.01 -6.43
C VAL A 440 -11.76 3.25 -5.89
N GLY A 441 -11.71 4.33 -6.68
CA GLY A 441 -11.18 5.63 -6.24
C GLY A 441 -11.68 6.09 -4.86
N PRO A 442 -13.00 6.08 -4.58
CA PRO A 442 -13.56 6.43 -3.27
C PRO A 442 -13.00 5.60 -2.12
N SER A 443 -12.79 4.30 -2.36
CA SER A 443 -12.25 3.38 -1.35
C SER A 443 -10.78 3.68 -1.07
N LEU A 444 -9.98 4.03 -2.09
CA LEU A 444 -8.59 4.47 -1.91
C LEU A 444 -8.49 5.73 -1.06
N VAL A 445 -9.41 6.70 -1.27
CA VAL A 445 -9.50 7.90 -0.42
C VAL A 445 -9.83 7.52 1.03
N MET A 446 -10.76 6.59 1.25
CA MET A 446 -11.11 6.11 2.59
C MET A 446 -9.95 5.38 3.28
N VAL A 447 -9.14 4.61 2.53
CA VAL A 447 -7.91 3.98 3.05
C VAL A 447 -6.92 5.05 3.53
N GLY A 448 -6.73 6.13 2.76
CA GLY A 448 -5.91 7.26 3.20
C GLY A 448 -6.39 7.90 4.51
N VAL A 449 -7.71 8.04 4.69
CA VAL A 449 -8.31 8.52 5.95
C VAL A 449 -8.00 7.57 7.12
N MET A 450 -8.01 6.26 6.90
CA MET A 450 -7.67 5.29 7.95
C MET A 450 -6.20 5.37 8.38
N MET A 451 -5.28 5.59 7.43
CA MET A 451 -3.85 5.73 7.71
C MET A 451 -3.49 7.08 8.36
N MET A 452 -4.27 8.12 8.11
CA MET A 452 -4.09 9.44 8.73
C MET A 452 -4.21 9.40 10.27
N LYS A 453 -4.82 8.37 10.85
CA LYS A 453 -4.93 8.22 12.31
C LYS A 453 -3.58 8.15 13.02
N VAL A 454 -2.52 7.68 12.35
CA VAL A 454 -1.17 7.53 12.90
C VAL A 454 -0.50 8.90 13.14
N VAL A 455 -0.95 9.94 12.43
CA VAL A 455 -0.44 11.32 12.56
C VAL A 455 -0.60 11.86 13.98
N LYS A 456 -1.61 11.39 14.74
CA LYS A 456 -1.82 11.80 16.13
C LYS A 456 -0.72 11.35 17.09
N ASP A 457 0.01 10.29 16.73
CA ASP A 457 1.03 9.66 17.57
C ASP A 457 2.42 10.34 17.37
N ILE A 458 2.49 11.32 16.46
CA ILE A 458 3.68 12.14 16.22
C ILE A 458 3.69 13.30 17.23
N ASP A 459 4.83 13.56 17.86
CA ASP A 459 5.00 14.71 18.76
C ASP A 459 5.06 16.03 17.97
N TRP A 460 3.89 16.67 17.82
CA TRP A 460 3.75 17.97 17.17
C TRP A 460 4.23 19.14 18.03
N GLY A 461 4.46 18.95 19.33
CA GLY A 461 4.96 20.00 20.23
C GLY A 461 6.44 20.32 19.96
N SER A 462 7.20 19.35 19.47
CA SER A 462 8.60 19.51 19.10
C SER A 462 8.76 19.73 17.60
N ILE A 463 9.23 20.93 17.21
CA ILE A 463 9.54 21.27 15.81
C ILE A 463 10.53 20.28 15.18
N LYS A 464 11.45 19.73 15.98
CA LYS A 464 12.42 18.69 15.56
C LYS A 464 11.75 17.44 15.00
N HIS A 465 10.56 17.10 15.51
CA HIS A 465 9.80 15.93 15.09
C HIS A 465 8.69 16.30 14.09
N ALA A 466 8.02 17.42 14.31
CA ALA A 466 6.91 17.90 13.50
C ALA A 466 7.32 18.22 12.05
N VAL A 467 8.43 18.93 11.83
CA VAL A 467 8.80 19.38 10.47
C VAL A 467 9.23 18.21 9.58
N PRO A 468 10.11 17.28 10.02
CA PRO A 468 10.42 16.09 9.24
C PRO A 468 9.18 15.27 8.90
N ALA A 469 8.26 15.10 9.86
CA ALA A 469 7.01 14.40 9.64
C ALA A 469 6.13 15.08 8.58
N PHE A 470 5.94 16.40 8.69
CA PHE A 470 5.15 17.18 7.74
C PHE A 470 5.72 17.12 6.32
N VAL A 471 7.03 17.30 6.16
CA VAL A 471 7.70 17.24 4.85
C VAL A 471 7.58 15.84 4.25
N THR A 472 7.71 14.79 5.06
CA THR A 472 7.50 13.40 4.62
C THR A 472 6.10 13.21 4.07
N ILE A 473 5.07 13.66 4.79
CA ILE A 473 3.66 13.51 4.39
C ILE A 473 3.35 14.31 3.11
N LEU A 474 3.89 15.52 3.00
CA LEU A 474 3.58 16.45 1.90
C LEU A 474 4.28 16.06 0.58
N LEU A 475 5.57 15.70 0.65
CA LEU A 475 6.36 15.46 -0.57
C LEU A 475 5.94 14.19 -1.31
N MET A 476 5.45 13.16 -0.61
CA MET A 476 5.03 11.90 -1.26
C MET A 476 3.98 12.11 -2.38
N PRO A 477 2.80 12.73 -2.11
CA PRO A 477 1.80 12.96 -3.15
C PRO A 477 2.26 13.99 -4.20
N LEU A 478 2.95 15.06 -3.79
CA LEU A 478 3.30 16.15 -4.69
C LEU A 478 4.43 15.79 -5.67
N THR A 479 5.37 14.94 -5.25
CA THR A 479 6.46 14.47 -6.11
C THR A 479 6.15 13.15 -6.80
N TYR A 480 4.95 12.59 -6.54
CA TYR A 480 4.52 11.30 -7.05
C TYR A 480 5.51 10.15 -6.75
N SER A 481 6.29 10.31 -5.68
CA SER A 481 7.41 9.44 -5.34
C SER A 481 7.52 9.32 -3.82
N ILE A 482 7.23 8.12 -3.32
CA ILE A 482 7.35 7.79 -1.89
C ILE A 482 8.80 8.01 -1.43
N ALA A 483 9.72 7.58 -2.29
CA ALA A 483 11.15 7.73 -2.15
C ALA A 483 11.60 9.15 -1.77
N TYR A 484 11.22 10.16 -2.57
CA TYR A 484 11.60 11.54 -2.29
C TYR A 484 10.98 12.09 -1.01
N GLY A 485 9.77 11.65 -0.66
CA GLY A 485 9.16 12.00 0.62
C GLY A 485 9.95 11.51 1.82
N ILE A 486 10.38 10.25 1.80
CA ILE A 486 11.20 9.68 2.88
C ILE A 486 12.56 10.37 2.97
N ILE A 487 13.25 10.55 1.84
CA ILE A 487 14.58 11.19 1.80
C ILE A 487 14.50 12.61 2.38
N GLY A 488 13.49 13.38 1.98
CA GLY A 488 13.26 14.72 2.53
C GLY A 488 13.01 14.71 4.04
N GLY A 489 12.22 13.76 4.52
CA GLY A 489 11.96 13.56 5.95
C GLY A 489 13.21 13.24 6.76
N ILE A 490 13.95 12.20 6.37
CA ILE A 490 15.17 11.77 7.05
C ILE A 490 16.23 12.86 6.98
N GLY A 491 16.44 13.45 5.81
CA GLY A 491 17.42 14.52 5.60
C GLY A 491 17.17 15.71 6.52
N LEU A 492 15.90 16.12 6.67
CA LEU A 492 15.56 17.22 7.57
C LEU A 492 15.69 16.84 9.05
N TYR A 493 15.34 15.61 9.43
CA TYR A 493 15.55 15.13 10.79
C TYR A 493 17.04 15.12 11.18
N ILE A 494 17.90 14.67 10.26
CA ILE A 494 19.35 14.68 10.45
C ILE A 494 19.85 16.12 10.54
N ALA A 495 19.45 17.00 9.62
CA ALA A 495 19.87 18.41 9.63
C ALA A 495 19.52 19.12 10.94
N LEU A 496 18.28 18.95 11.44
CA LEU A 496 17.83 19.54 12.70
C LEU A 496 18.56 18.91 13.91
N SER A 497 18.78 17.60 13.89
CA SER A 497 19.51 16.91 14.96
C SER A 497 20.98 17.30 15.00
N LEU A 498 21.59 17.56 13.84
CA LEU A 498 22.97 18.01 13.71
C LEU A 498 23.12 19.45 14.21
N TYR A 499 22.15 20.32 13.91
CA TYR A 499 22.09 21.67 14.48
C TYR A 499 22.03 21.65 16.02
N ASP A 500 21.17 20.82 16.61
CA ASP A 500 21.11 20.65 18.08
C ASP A 500 22.44 20.15 18.65
N CYS A 501 23.08 19.20 17.97
CA CYS A 501 24.38 18.67 18.39
C CYS A 501 25.44 19.78 18.40
N VAL A 502 25.50 20.59 17.34
CA VAL A 502 26.42 21.74 17.23
C VAL A 502 26.14 22.78 18.30
N VAL A 503 24.87 23.16 18.53
CA VAL A 503 24.50 24.13 19.57
C VAL A 503 24.83 23.57 20.97
N GLY A 504 24.60 22.27 21.20
CA GLY A 504 24.98 21.59 22.43
C GLY A 504 26.49 21.62 22.68
N LEU A 505 27.28 21.36 21.64
CA LEU A 505 28.74 21.41 21.66
C LEU A 505 29.25 22.83 21.95
N VAL A 506 28.69 23.84 21.28
CA VAL A 506 29.01 25.26 21.53
C VAL A 506 28.64 25.68 22.95
N ARG A 507 27.47 25.26 23.45
CA ARG A 507 27.04 25.57 24.83
C ARG A 507 27.92 24.88 25.86
N CYS A 508 28.33 23.63 25.61
CA CYS A 508 29.29 22.90 26.43
C CYS A 508 30.65 23.62 26.46
N PHE A 509 31.15 24.03 25.29
CA PHE A 509 32.41 24.76 25.14
C PHE A 509 32.39 26.10 25.86
N LEU A 510 31.30 26.87 25.76
CA LEU A 510 31.10 28.12 26.51
C LEU A 510 31.04 27.89 28.03
N LYS A 511 30.43 26.78 28.47
CA LYS A 511 30.36 26.41 29.89
C LYS A 511 31.73 26.03 30.45
N LEU A 512 32.51 25.26 29.69
CA LEU A 512 33.92 24.95 29.99
C LEU A 512 34.76 26.23 30.08
N ARG A 513 34.65 27.12 29.10
CA ARG A 513 35.37 28.40 29.10
C ARG A 513 35.02 29.27 30.31
N ARG A 514 33.76 29.28 30.74
CA ARG A 514 33.34 29.97 31.97
C ARG A 514 33.86 29.32 33.26
N MET A 515 33.97 27.99 33.31
CA MET A 515 34.54 27.29 34.47
C MET A 515 36.04 27.55 34.60
N VAL A 516 36.79 27.45 33.49
CA VAL A 516 38.22 27.77 33.45
C VAL A 516 38.49 29.23 33.84
N ALA A 517 37.67 30.18 33.36
CA ALA A 517 37.79 31.59 33.75
C ALA A 517 37.46 31.83 35.23
N LYS A 518 36.52 31.07 35.82
CA LYS A 518 36.22 31.14 37.25
C LYS A 518 37.35 30.58 38.11
N GLU A 519 37.96 29.46 37.71
CA GLU A 519 39.12 28.90 38.40
C GLU A 519 40.33 29.85 38.31
N GLN A 520 40.61 30.45 37.15
CA GLN A 520 41.68 31.46 37.04
C GLN A 520 41.43 32.67 37.95
N ASN A 521 40.20 33.17 38.03
CA ASN A 521 39.88 34.29 38.92
C ASN A 521 39.97 33.92 40.40
N GLN A 522 39.65 32.68 40.79
CA GLN A 522 39.85 32.21 42.17
C GLN A 522 41.33 32.03 42.53
N VAL A 523 42.16 31.54 41.60
CA VAL A 523 43.60 31.41 41.80
C VAL A 523 44.28 32.78 41.88
N SER A 524 43.89 33.75 41.04
CA SER A 524 44.38 35.13 41.16
C SER A 524 43.90 35.85 42.42
N ALA A 525 42.69 35.57 42.91
CA ALA A 525 42.21 36.12 44.18
C ALA A 525 42.94 35.52 45.39
N ALA A 526 43.28 34.23 45.34
CA ALA A 526 44.07 33.56 46.38
C ALA A 526 45.55 33.98 46.36
N ALA A 527 46.11 34.27 45.17
CA ALA A 527 47.47 34.79 45.02
C ALA A 527 47.60 36.29 45.35
N GLY A 528 46.47 37.03 45.43
CA GLY A 528 46.42 38.45 45.76
C GLY A 528 46.28 38.76 47.26
N VAL A 529 46.24 37.75 48.14
CA VAL A 529 46.26 37.93 49.59
C VAL A 529 47.69 37.74 50.09
N ASP A 530 48.44 38.84 50.10
CA ASP A 530 49.78 38.93 50.66
C ASP A 530 49.69 38.96 52.21
N PRO A 531 50.28 38.03 52.96
CA PRO A 531 50.17 37.96 54.42
C PRO A 531 51.21 38.85 55.13
N SER A 532 51.40 40.09 54.68
CA SER A 532 52.46 40.98 55.19
C SER A 532 51.98 42.33 55.71
N ILE A 533 50.78 42.41 56.31
CA ILE A 533 50.38 43.56 57.15
C ILE A 533 49.74 43.04 58.45
N GLU A 534 50.54 42.38 59.27
CA GLU A 534 50.27 42.23 60.71
C GLU A 534 51.61 42.04 61.44
N LEU A 535 52.41 43.12 61.52
CA LEU A 535 53.49 43.29 62.50
C LEU A 535 54.04 44.72 62.38
N ILE A 536 53.49 45.63 63.16
CA ILE A 536 54.12 46.60 64.10
C ILE A 536 53.03 47.44 64.74
#